data_AF-A0A7C7JXZ7-F1
#
_entry.id   AF-A0A7C7JXZ7-F1
#
_cell.length_a   1.000
_cell.length_b   1.000
_cell.length_c   1.000
_cell.angle_alpha   90.00
_cell.angle_beta   90.00
_cell.angle_gamma   90.00
#
_symmetry.space_group_name_H-M   'P 1'
#
loop_
_entity.id
_entity.type
_entity.pdbx_description
1 polymer ?
#
loop_
_entity_poly.entity_id
_entity_poly.type
_entity_poly.pdbx_seq_one_letter_code
_entity_poly.pdbx_strand_id
1 'polypeptide(L)'
;MRLKSPMLSMVMALMMGSCSATEEPRSTAPVTFQAHDIAEYRGGYAVEVADFNNDGLLDVVANSTGNPELVWHENPTWEPHVIVSDTRG
;
A
#
# COMPACT_ATOMS: atom_id res chain seq x y z
N MET A 1 -19.90 63.06 0.14
CA MET A 1 -19.05 61.89 0.47
C MET A 1 -19.04 60.93 -0.72
N ARG A 2 -17.97 60.16 -0.93
CA ARG A 2 -17.86 59.16 -2.02
C ARG A 2 -18.25 57.77 -1.52
N LEU A 3 -18.99 57.00 -2.34
CA LEU A 3 -18.68 55.59 -2.57
C LEU A 3 -19.15 55.09 -3.96
N LYS A 4 -18.50 54.03 -4.46
CA LYS A 4 -18.69 53.31 -5.73
C LYS A 4 -19.16 51.86 -5.46
N SER A 5 -19.75 51.10 -6.38
CA SER A 5 -20.33 51.39 -7.71
C SER A 5 -21.28 50.23 -8.10
N PRO A 6 -22.20 50.39 -9.08
CA PRO A 6 -23.14 49.34 -9.43
C PRO A 6 -22.67 48.44 -10.58
N MET A 7 -22.94 47.14 -10.48
CA MET A 7 -23.09 46.14 -11.54
C MET A 7 -23.47 44.80 -10.88
N LEU A 8 -24.19 43.83 -11.45
CA LEU A 8 -25.14 43.69 -12.55
C LEU A 8 -25.41 42.16 -12.66
N SER A 9 -26.68 41.77 -12.80
CA SER A 9 -27.16 40.45 -13.28
C SER A 9 -26.72 39.14 -12.58
N MET A 10 -27.69 38.55 -11.87
CA MET A 10 -28.13 37.16 -11.98
C MET A 10 -27.53 36.32 -13.15
N VAL A 11 -26.90 35.19 -12.80
CA VAL A 11 -26.99 33.91 -13.53
C VAL A 11 -27.00 32.77 -12.50
N MET A 12 -28.06 31.97 -12.48
CA MET A 12 -28.09 30.71 -11.75
C MET A 12 -27.55 29.60 -12.66
N ALA A 13 -26.36 29.07 -12.34
CA ALA A 13 -25.79 27.91 -13.03
C ALA A 13 -25.80 26.71 -12.08
N LEU A 14 -26.74 25.79 -12.31
CA LEU A 14 -26.84 24.55 -11.56
C LEU A 14 -25.68 23.64 -11.97
N MET A 15 -24.63 23.57 -11.15
CA MET A 15 -23.50 22.67 -11.36
C MET A 15 -23.91 21.22 -11.07
N MET A 16 -24.67 20.61 -11.99
CA MET A 16 -24.66 19.16 -12.17
C MET A 16 -23.29 18.77 -12.74
N GLY A 17 -22.28 18.77 -11.87
CA GLY A 17 -20.98 18.19 -12.19
C GLY A 17 -21.18 16.69 -12.35
N SER A 18 -21.33 16.24 -13.60
CA SER A 18 -21.23 14.82 -13.92
C SER A 18 -19.89 14.31 -13.43
N CYS A 19 -19.90 13.42 -12.43
CA CYS A 19 -18.76 12.61 -12.07
C CYS A 19 -18.49 11.61 -13.21
N SER A 20 -17.98 12.09 -14.34
CA SER A 20 -17.26 11.24 -15.28
C SER A 20 -16.02 10.77 -14.56
N ALA A 21 -16.05 9.53 -14.09
CA ALA A 21 -14.84 8.83 -13.69
C ALA A 21 -13.92 8.80 -14.91
N THR A 22 -12.84 9.58 -14.86
CA THR A 22 -11.74 9.44 -15.80
C THR A 22 -11.07 8.11 -15.50
N GLU A 23 -11.46 7.07 -16.22
CA GLU A 23 -10.71 5.81 -16.23
C GLU A 23 -9.33 6.10 -16.83
N GLU A 24 -8.31 6.15 -15.97
CA GLU A 24 -6.92 6.16 -16.40
C GLU A 24 -6.70 4.97 -17.36
N PRO A 25 -6.15 5.19 -18.57
CA PRO A 25 -6.01 4.13 -19.55
C PRO A 25 -5.07 3.06 -19.00
N ARG A 26 -5.63 1.88 -18.70
CA ARG A 26 -4.86 0.72 -18.23
C ARG A 26 -3.71 0.45 -19.19
N SER A 27 -2.48 0.55 -18.67
CA SER A 27 -1.27 0.31 -19.45
C SER A 27 -1.31 -1.07 -20.10
N THR A 28 -1.05 -1.11 -21.41
CA THR A 28 -0.89 -2.34 -22.18
C THR A 28 0.59 -2.70 -22.38
N ALA A 29 1.51 -1.94 -21.80
CA ALA A 29 2.94 -2.25 -21.83
C ALA A 29 3.21 -3.56 -21.04
N PRO A 30 4.15 -4.40 -21.49
CA PRO A 30 4.53 -5.60 -20.75
C PRO A 30 5.00 -5.25 -19.34
N VAL A 31 4.55 -6.01 -18.34
CA VAL A 31 5.03 -5.88 -16.96
C VAL A 31 6.45 -6.46 -16.90
N THR A 32 7.40 -5.64 -16.45
CA THR A 32 8.76 -6.08 -16.13
C THR A 32 8.86 -6.32 -14.63
N PHE A 33 9.30 -7.51 -14.24
CA PHE A 33 9.58 -7.86 -12.85
C PHE A 33 11.07 -7.69 -12.54
N GLN A 34 11.38 -7.04 -11.42
CA GLN A 34 12.72 -6.99 -10.85
C GLN A 34 12.72 -7.82 -9.56
N ALA A 35 13.71 -8.69 -9.40
CA ALA A 35 13.89 -9.44 -8.15
C ALA A 35 14.37 -8.49 -7.03
N HIS A 36 13.84 -8.69 -5.84
CA HIS A 36 14.27 -8.05 -4.61
C HIS A 36 14.23 -9.09 -3.50
N ASP A 37 15.38 -9.38 -2.90
CA ASP A 37 15.52 -10.40 -1.88
C ASP A 37 15.24 -9.80 -0.50
N ILE A 38 14.25 -10.35 0.21
CA ILE A 38 13.80 -9.89 1.53
C ILE A 38 14.56 -10.62 2.64
N ALA A 39 14.60 -11.96 2.59
CA ALA A 39 15.25 -12.81 3.60
C ALA A 39 15.47 -14.24 3.09
N GLU A 40 16.41 -14.97 3.70
CA GLU A 40 16.72 -16.37 3.37
C GLU A 40 16.11 -17.36 4.38
N TYR A 41 15.32 -18.31 3.89
CA TYR A 41 14.68 -19.35 4.72
C TYR A 41 15.06 -20.76 4.28
N ARG A 42 15.97 -21.41 5.02
CA ARG A 42 16.30 -22.83 4.80
C ARG A 42 15.06 -23.70 5.03
N GLY A 43 14.56 -24.37 3.99
CA GLY A 43 13.33 -25.17 4.10
C GLY A 43 12.08 -24.33 4.38
N GLY A 44 12.04 -23.10 3.84
CA GLY A 44 10.82 -22.29 3.77
C GLY A 44 9.73 -22.98 2.95
N TYR A 45 8.47 -22.86 3.36
CA TYR A 45 7.34 -23.58 2.75
C TYR A 45 6.02 -22.81 2.69
N ALA A 46 5.88 -21.70 3.41
CA ALA A 46 4.72 -20.82 3.36
C ALA A 46 5.14 -19.36 3.49
N VAL A 47 4.36 -18.47 2.86
CA VAL A 47 4.50 -17.01 2.92
C VAL A 47 3.10 -16.41 2.97
N GLU A 48 2.91 -15.35 3.75
CA GLU A 48 1.65 -14.60 3.88
C GLU A 48 1.97 -13.10 3.93
N VAL A 49 1.00 -12.25 3.58
CA VAL A 49 1.13 -10.79 3.63
C VAL A 49 0.03 -10.17 4.46
N ALA A 50 0.38 -9.22 5.31
CA ALA A 50 -0.53 -8.43 6.13
C ALA A 50 0.13 -7.09 6.48
N ASP A 51 -0.66 -6.13 6.94
CA ASP A 51 -0.18 -4.92 7.60
C ASP A 51 -0.07 -5.25 9.11
N PHE A 52 1.15 -5.52 9.61
CA PHE A 52 1.34 -5.96 11.00
C PHE A 52 1.52 -4.80 11.99
N ASN A 53 2.00 -3.64 11.53
CA ASN A 53 2.28 -2.45 12.35
C ASN A 53 1.16 -1.38 12.28
N ASN A 54 0.18 -1.53 11.38
CA ASN A 54 -0.89 -0.58 11.07
C ASN A 54 -0.36 0.75 10.48
N ASP A 55 0.63 0.69 9.58
CA ASP A 55 1.13 1.86 8.83
C ASP A 55 0.49 2.01 7.42
N GLY A 56 -0.25 1.01 6.96
CA GLY A 56 -0.92 0.97 5.66
C GLY A 56 -0.09 0.34 4.53
N LEU A 57 1.10 -0.19 4.82
CA LEU A 57 1.91 -1.01 3.91
C LEU A 57 1.64 -2.51 4.17
N LEU A 58 1.88 -3.33 3.14
CA LEU A 58 1.85 -4.78 3.30
C LEU A 58 3.26 -5.30 3.53
N ASP A 59 3.41 -6.05 4.61
CA ASP A 59 4.62 -6.74 5.04
C ASP A 59 4.63 -8.19 4.58
N VAL A 60 5.73 -8.90 4.87
CA VAL A 60 5.90 -10.32 4.53
C VAL A 60 6.27 -11.16 5.75
N VAL A 61 5.48 -12.18 6.06
CA VAL A 61 5.84 -13.26 7.01
C VAL A 61 6.11 -14.55 6.25
N ALA A 62 7.14 -15.29 6.65
CA ALA A 62 7.48 -16.58 6.05
C ALA A 62 7.66 -17.66 7.12
N ASN A 63 7.31 -18.90 6.79
CA ASN A 63 7.42 -20.05 7.68
C ASN A 63 8.36 -21.12 7.10
N SER A 64 9.12 -21.79 7.97
CA SER A 64 10.24 -22.66 7.64
C SER A 64 10.34 -23.82 8.63
N THR A 65 10.81 -24.97 8.13
CA THR A 65 11.16 -26.12 8.99
C THR A 65 12.59 -26.02 9.57
N GLY A 66 13.41 -25.10 9.05
CA GLY A 66 14.80 -24.88 9.47
C GLY A 66 14.97 -23.77 10.50
N ASN A 67 14.19 -22.69 10.41
CA ASN A 67 14.21 -21.59 11.37
C ASN A 67 13.34 -21.95 12.61
N PRO A 68 13.85 -21.82 13.87
CA PRO A 68 12.99 -21.92 15.05
C PRO A 68 12.00 -20.75 15.18
N GLU A 69 12.33 -19.57 14.65
CA GLU A 69 11.55 -18.35 14.85
C GLU A 69 10.50 -18.15 13.74
N LEU A 70 9.36 -17.56 14.11
CA LEU A 70 8.40 -16.97 13.16
C LEU A 70 8.59 -15.46 13.15
N VAL A 71 8.88 -14.90 11.97
CA VAL A 71 9.33 -13.51 11.80
C VAL A 71 8.59 -12.85 10.63
N TRP A 72 8.07 -11.64 10.84
CA TRP A 72 7.60 -10.76 9.76
C TRP A 72 8.67 -9.71 9.42
N HIS A 73 8.67 -9.21 8.20
CA HIS A 73 9.67 -8.26 7.69
C HIS A 73 8.95 -7.00 7.23
N GLU A 74 9.30 -5.87 7.85
CA GLU A 74 8.57 -4.60 7.75
C GLU A 74 8.84 -3.86 6.44
N ASN A 75 7.81 -3.57 5.66
CA ASN A 75 7.93 -2.76 4.45
C ASN A 75 8.15 -1.27 4.85
N PRO A 76 9.14 -0.52 4.30
CA PRO A 76 10.03 -0.83 3.18
C PRO A 76 11.47 -1.18 3.59
N THR A 77 11.79 -1.25 4.89
CA THR A 77 13.15 -1.49 5.41
C THR A 77 13.54 -2.97 5.37
N TRP A 78 12.53 -3.84 5.33
CA TRP A 78 12.56 -5.28 5.58
C TRP A 78 13.14 -5.64 6.95
N GLU A 79 12.91 -4.78 7.94
CA GLU A 79 13.34 -5.00 9.32
C GLU A 79 12.63 -6.23 9.92
N PRO A 80 13.37 -7.23 10.46
CA PRO A 80 12.78 -8.46 10.97
C PRO A 80 12.24 -8.31 12.39
N HIS A 81 10.97 -8.67 12.57
CA HIS A 81 10.25 -8.62 13.85
C HIS A 81 9.78 -10.02 14.26
N VAL A 82 10.24 -10.50 15.42
CA VAL A 82 9.90 -11.84 15.94
C VAL A 82 8.46 -11.87 16.47
N ILE A 83 7.63 -12.76 15.90
CA ILE A 83 6.28 -13.08 16.39
C ILE A 83 6.35 -14.21 17.43
N VAL A 84 7.15 -15.24 17.15
CA VAL A 84 7.34 -16.42 18.01
C VAL A 84 8.83 -16.78 18.02
N SER A 85 9.44 -16.83 19.21
CA SER A 85 10.88 -17.11 19.37
C SER A 85 11.26 -18.59 19.30
N ASP A 86 10.31 -19.50 19.51
CA ASP A 86 10.48 -20.93 19.22
C ASP A 86 9.15 -21.56 18.80
N THR A 87 9.12 -22.10 17.59
CA THR A 87 7.96 -22.79 16.97
C THR A 87 7.94 -24.29 17.27
N ARG A 88 8.92 -24.82 18.02
CA ARG A 88 9.10 -26.27 18.26
C ARG A 88 8.45 -26.77 19.55
N GLY A 89 8.09 -25.87 20.46
CA GLY A 89 7.38 -26.15 21.72
C GLY A 89 8.28 -26.27 22.95
#